data_AF-A0A1H3J8I2-F1
#
_entry.id   AF-A0A1H3J8I2-F1
#
_cell.length_a   1.000
_cell.length_b   1.000
_cell.length_c   1.000
_cell.angle_alpha   90.00
_cell.angle_beta   90.00
_cell.angle_gamma   90.00
#
_symmetry.space_group_name_H-M   'P 1'
#
loop_
_entity.id
_entity.type
_entity.pdbx_description
1 polymer ?
#
loop_
_entity_poly.entity_id
_entity_poly.type
_entity_poly.pdbx_seq_one_letter_code
_entity_poly.pdbx_strand_id
1 'polypeptide(L)' 'MNEKQQNEFQIGDVVRLKSGGLKMTVVEYCDPKNHADKPAVKCKWFEQAERAMTELEKITYDYFPEAALVKVK' A
#
# COMPACT_ATOMS: atom_id res chain seq x y z
N MET A 1 -21.43 -8.17 -19.09
CA MET A 1 -19.97 -8.02 -19.14
C MET A 1 -19.48 -8.08 -17.70
N ASN A 2 -18.82 -9.16 -17.29
CA ASN A 2 -18.35 -9.33 -15.91
C ASN A 2 -17.02 -8.60 -15.76
N GLU A 3 -17.07 -7.39 -15.20
CA GLU A 3 -15.90 -6.68 -14.71
C GLU A 3 -15.34 -7.46 -13.53
N LYS A 4 -14.49 -8.45 -13.80
CA LYS A 4 -13.56 -8.97 -12.79
C LYS A 4 -12.72 -7.78 -12.38
N GLN A 5 -13.00 -7.23 -11.20
CA GLN A 5 -12.07 -6.37 -10.48
C GLN A 5 -10.78 -7.19 -10.32
N GLN A 6 -9.87 -7.01 -11.26
CA GLN A 6 -8.54 -7.58 -11.16
C GLN A 6 -7.84 -6.68 -10.16
N ASN A 7 -7.88 -7.05 -8.88
CA ASN A 7 -6.99 -6.44 -7.89
C ASN A 7 -5.57 -6.65 -8.42
N GLU A 8 -4.94 -5.59 -8.93
CA GLU A 8 -3.62 -5.66 -9.58
C GLU A 8 -2.51 -6.00 -8.58
N PHE A 9 -2.80 -5.85 -7.29
CA PHE A 9 -1.90 -6.10 -6.19
C PHE A 9 -2.38 -7.31 -5.37
N GLN A 10 -1.46 -7.98 -4.66
CA GLN A 10 -1.78 -8.95 -3.61
C GLN A 10 -1.19 -8.55 -2.25
N ILE A 11 -1.79 -9.05 -1.15
CA ILE A 11 -1.24 -8.84 0.20
C ILE A 11 0.15 -9.47 0.25
N GLY A 12 1.13 -8.71 0.73
CA GLY A 12 2.55 -9.09 0.72
C GLY A 12 3.33 -8.56 -0.48
N ASP A 13 2.67 -8.00 -1.49
CA ASP A 13 3.37 -7.37 -2.60
C ASP A 13 4.12 -6.11 -2.15
N VAL A 14 5.35 -5.97 -2.64
CA VAL A 14 6.13 -4.76 -2.49
C VAL A 14 5.73 -3.77 -3.57
N VAL A 15 5.22 -2.61 -3.16
CA VAL A 15 4.75 -1.53 -4.02
C VAL A 15 5.50 -0.24 -3.72
N ARG A 16 5.41 0.72 -4.64
CA ARG A 16 5.91 2.09 -4.47
C ARG A 16 4.95 3.04 -5.15
N LEU A 17 4.93 4.30 -4.73
CA LEU A 17 4.18 5.35 -5.43
C LEU A 17 4.75 5.60 -6.83
N LYS A 18 3.87 5.89 -7.80
CA LYS A 18 4.23 6.30 -9.17
C LYS A 18 5.08 7.57 -9.20
N SER A 19 4.81 8.50 -8.27
CA SER A 19 5.59 9.73 -8.08
C SER A 19 7.01 9.50 -7.57
N GLY A 20 7.39 8.25 -7.25
CA GLY A 20 8.61 7.92 -6.54
C GLY A 20 8.40 7.85 -5.03
N GLY A 21 9.41 7.41 -4.28
CA GLY A 21 9.36 7.26 -2.82
C GLY A 21 9.95 5.95 -2.32
N LEU A 22 9.79 5.70 -1.02
CA LEU A 22 10.22 4.47 -0.39
C LEU A 22 9.35 3.29 -0.84
N LYS A 23 9.92 2.09 -0.76
CA LYS A 23 9.15 0.86 -0.96
C LYS A 23 8.19 0.67 0.22
N MET A 24 7.06 0.03 -0.04
CA MET A 24 6.04 -0.33 0.93
C MET A 24 5.55 -1.74 0.65
N THR A 25 4.91 -2.37 1.63
CA THR A 25 4.22 -3.65 1.45
C THR A 25 2.72 -3.48 1.56
N VAL A 26 1.98 -4.06 0.63
CA VAL A 26 0.52 -4.12 0.75
C VAL A 26 0.14 -5.07 1.89
N VAL A 27 -0.62 -4.57 2.85
CA VAL A 27 -1.06 -5.34 4.02
C VAL A 27 -2.56 -5.62 4.01
N GLU A 28 -3.35 -4.79 3.32
CA GLU A 28 -4.81 -4.91 3.30
C GLU A 28 -5.41 -4.24 2.06
N TYR A 29 -6.50 -4.80 1.53
CA TYR A 29 -7.32 -4.18 0.48
C TYR A 29 -8.52 -3.51 1.13
N CYS A 30 -8.75 -2.24 0.81
CA CYS A 30 -9.97 -1.56 1.17
C CYS A 30 -10.91 -1.62 -0.04
N ASP A 31 -11.92 -2.49 0.04
CA ASP A 31 -12.97 -2.55 -0.97
C ASP A 31 -13.74 -1.23 -1.03
N PRO A 32 -14.04 -0.70 -2.23
CA PRO A 32 -14.70 0.59 -2.41
C PRO A 32 -16.15 0.63 -1.91
N LYS A 33 -16.67 -0.44 -1.29
CA LYS A 33 -18.06 -0.52 -0.80
C LYS A 33 -18.41 0.57 0.22
N ASN A 34 -17.43 1.15 0.92
CA ASN A 34 -17.66 2.18 1.94
C ASN A 34 -16.87 3.50 1.74
N HIS A 35 -15.89 3.55 0.83
CA HIS A 35 -15.07 4.75 0.64
C HIS A 35 -14.90 5.07 -0.85
N ALA A 36 -15.68 6.05 -1.30
CA ALA A 36 -15.46 6.91 -2.46
C ALA A 36 -14.84 6.24 -3.71
N ASP A 37 -15.67 5.54 -4.50
CA ASP A 37 -15.50 5.21 -5.94
C ASP A 37 -14.18 4.61 -6.45
N LYS A 38 -13.15 4.44 -5.62
CA LYS A 38 -11.81 4.04 -6.03
C LYS A 38 -11.24 3.02 -5.06
N PRO A 39 -10.72 1.89 -5.57
CA PRO A 39 -10.08 0.91 -4.73
C PRO A 39 -8.83 1.53 -4.08
N ALA A 40 -8.71 1.36 -2.77
CA ALA A 40 -7.56 1.79 -2.00
C ALA A 40 -6.91 0.58 -1.34
N VAL A 41 -5.59 0.60 -1.25
CA VAL A 41 -4.81 -0.43 -0.57
C VAL A 41 -4.04 0.18 0.57
N LYS A 42 -4.08 -0.52 1.70
CA LYS A 42 -3.31 -0.16 2.88
C LYS A 42 -1.89 -0.68 2.69
N CYS A 43 -0.94 0.22 2.76
CA CYS A 43 0.48 -0.06 2.62
C CYS A 43 1.19 0.19 3.94
N LYS A 44 2.11 -0.71 4.29
CA LYS A 44 3.06 -0.56 5.40
C LYS A 44 4.39 -0.09 4.83
N TRP A 45 4.93 1.01 5.35
CA TRP A 45 6.25 1.49 4.94
C TRP A 45 7.37 0.59 5.51
N PHE A 46 8.39 0.34 4.69
CA PHE A 46 9.66 -0.18 5.18
C PHE A 46 10.47 1.01 5.72
N GLU A 47 10.21 1.45 6.94
CA GLU A 47 11.15 2.36 7.60
C GLU A 47 12.45 1.59 7.81
N GLN A 48 13.48 2.03 7.09
CA GLN A 48 14.85 1.58 7.25
C GLN A 48 15.19 1.82 8.72
N ALA A 49 15.40 0.74 9.48
CA ALA A 49 15.79 0.77 10.88
C ALA A 49 17.23 1.29 11.04
N GLU A 50 17.53 2.46 10.49
CA GLU A 50 18.80 3.14 10.60
C GLU A 50 18.59 4.44 11.36
N ARG A 51 18.69 4.32 12.69
CA ARG A 51 18.69 5.37 13.74
C ARG A 51 17.33 5.77 14.30
N ALA A 52 16.86 5.00 15.29
CA ALA A 52 16.84 5.46 16.68
C ALA A 52 16.01 4.47 17.51
N MET A 53 16.68 3.74 18.39
CA MET A 53 16.05 3.04 19.50
C MET A 53 15.45 4.07 20.47
N THR A 54 14.17 4.41 20.29
CA THR A 54 13.32 4.96 21.35
C THR A 54 11.87 4.50 21.14
N GLU A 55 11.58 3.31 21.65
CA GLU A 55 10.34 2.93 22.34
C GLU A 55 8.96 2.95 21.66
N LEU A 56 8.86 3.00 20.33
CA LEU A 56 7.72 2.43 19.60
C LEU A 56 8.16 2.28 18.14
N GLU A 57 8.23 1.05 17.63
CA GLU A 57 8.30 0.81 16.19
C GLU A 57 7.04 1.45 15.58
N LYS A 58 7.14 2.71 15.12
CA LYS A 58 6.03 3.40 14.47
C LYS A 58 5.85 2.77 13.11
N ILE A 59 5.18 1.63 13.08
CA ILE A 59 4.70 1.07 11.83
C ILE A 59 3.65 2.05 11.30
N THR A 60 4.04 2.84 10.31
CA THR A 60 3.13 3.76 9.62
C THR A 60 2.36 2.99 8.55
N TYR A 61 1.04 3.11 8.60
CA TYR A 61 0.12 2.55 7.63
C TYR A 61 -0.61 3.69 6.94
N ASP A 62 -0.57 3.69 5.61
CA ASP A 62 -1.28 4.67 4.80
C ASP A 62 -2.14 3.97 3.74
N TYR A 63 -3.26 4.60 3.41
CA TYR A 63 -4.15 4.14 2.35
C TYR A 63 -3.83 4.90 1.07
N PHE A 64 -3.45 4.16 0.04
CA PHE A 64 -3.17 4.72 -1.27
C PHE A 64 -4.14 4.15 -2.31
N PRO A 65 -4.62 4.97 -3.25
CA PRO A 65 -5.40 4.45 -4.37
C PRO A 65 -4.51 3.52 -5.21
N GLU A 66 -5.05 2.40 -5.67
CA GLU A 66 -4.31 1.43 -6.50
C GLU A 66 -3.67 2.12 -7.72
N ALA A 67 -4.36 3.09 -8.31
CA ALA A 67 -3.88 3.85 -9.45
C ALA A 67 -2.60 4.67 -9.17
N ALA A 68 -2.29 4.99 -7.91
CA ALA A 68 -1.08 5.71 -7.52
C ALA A 68 0.11 4.79 -7.23
N LEU A 69 -0.10 3.46 -7.20
CA LEU A 69 0.93 2.49 -6.86
C LEU A 69 1.45 1.77 -8.09
N VAL A 70 2.68 1.26 -7.96
CA VAL A 70 3.34 0.37 -8.90
C VAL A 70 4.01 -0.75 -8.13
N LYS A 71 3.93 -1.97 -8.67
CA LYS A 71 4.60 -3.13 -8.11
C LYS A 71 6.11 -3.03 -8.34
N VAL A 72 6.89 -3.26 -7.30
CA VAL A 72 8.34 -3.30 -7.36
C VAL A 72 8.76 -4.77 -7.28
N LYS A 73 9.42 -5.26 -8.33
CA LYS A 73 10.03 -6.60 -8.36
C LYS A 73 11.19 -6.70 -7.38
#